data_AF-A0A964AQW1-F1
#
_entry.id   AF-A0A964AQW1-F1
#
_cell.length_a   1.000
_cell.length_b   1.000
_cell.length_c   1.000
_cell.angle_alpha   90.00
_cell.angle_beta   90.00
_cell.angle_gamma   90.00
#
_symmetry.space_group_name_H-M   'P 1'
#
loop_
_entity.id
_entity.type
_entity.pdbx_description
1 polymer ?
#
loop_
_entity_poly.entity_id
_entity_poly.type
_entity_poly.pdbx_seq_one_letter_code
_entity_poly.pdbx_strand_id
1 'polypeptide(L)'
;MIGLLLVLGCPGPERPDTALVDSGEPMETADTSDSGEPAPQPQWGCAGLDPHDAAPLGRKVALTFDDGPDPVDTPRILDTLRLYQVPATFFVLGDLAGDAEGSLLIEEMRDDPLFDVANHSWDHPDLAAMGEPSVRRQIDDTNDVLAALGVTPTYFRFPYGSSDCDRVALVRELGMISTGWHIDTADWCYATGTVGRCTASDYSRLPDEYADDMLGFTMAQLEAYDGGVVLMHDIHGYTADSLPDLLDRVLASGFEIVPLSDAEAFPGLNSDTPAALPRTGEPCSVREDPCWQLEWNSWCEPTGAGDAGVCVLDCWDGCVQRDGSSALFCAEVSRGEGDCLAVAAPINEQCSLIPGTVNTELGFHGVGVVNEDVCLPEPWR
;
A
#
# COMPACT_ATOMS: atom_id res chain seq x y z
N MET A 1 -36.61 -5.59 -57.00
CA MET A 1 -36.65 -7.03 -57.35
C MET A 1 -36.51 -7.78 -56.04
N ILE A 2 -37.50 -8.61 -55.74
CA ILE A 2 -37.70 -9.34 -54.48
C ILE A 2 -36.66 -10.45 -54.33
N GLY A 3 -36.19 -10.69 -53.11
CA GLY A 3 -35.31 -11.81 -52.77
C GLY A 3 -35.48 -12.22 -51.32
N LEU A 4 -36.59 -12.90 -51.05
CA LEU A 4 -36.97 -13.56 -49.80
C LEU A 4 -36.13 -14.85 -49.63
N LEU A 5 -35.51 -15.08 -48.47
CA LEU A 5 -35.09 -16.42 -48.05
C LEU A 5 -35.46 -16.66 -46.58
N LEU A 6 -36.43 -17.54 -46.38
CA LEU A 6 -36.78 -18.20 -45.11
C LEU A 6 -35.80 -19.36 -44.88
N VAL A 7 -35.32 -19.52 -43.65
CA VAL A 7 -34.98 -20.85 -43.07
C VAL A 7 -35.47 -20.90 -41.63
N LEU A 8 -36.13 -22.02 -41.32
CA LEU A 8 -36.83 -22.40 -40.10
C LEU A 8 -35.89 -22.66 -38.91
N GLY A 9 -36.40 -22.46 -37.69
CA GLY A 9 -35.67 -22.58 -36.43
C GLY A 9 -35.57 -23.96 -35.79
N CYS A 10 -34.98 -23.97 -34.59
CA CYS A 10 -35.08 -24.99 -33.54
C CYS A 10 -35.09 -24.28 -32.16
N PRO A 11 -35.82 -24.81 -31.15
CA PRO A 11 -36.16 -24.09 -29.92
C PRO A 11 -35.14 -24.30 -28.79
N GLY A 12 -34.92 -23.28 -27.97
CA GLY A 12 -34.15 -23.33 -26.71
C GLY A 12 -35.06 -22.97 -25.51
N PRO A 13 -34.75 -23.45 -24.29
CA PRO A 13 -35.74 -23.73 -23.26
C PRO A 13 -36.23 -22.49 -22.49
N GLU A 14 -37.52 -22.55 -22.15
CA GLU A 14 -38.28 -21.61 -21.32
C GLU A 14 -37.67 -21.49 -19.92
N ARG A 15 -37.45 -20.24 -19.46
CA ARG A 15 -37.23 -19.91 -18.05
C ARG A 15 -38.58 -19.60 -17.41
N PRO A 16 -38.92 -20.17 -16.23
CA PRO A 16 -40.18 -19.87 -15.58
C PRO A 16 -40.17 -18.48 -14.92
N ASP A 17 -41.27 -17.76 -15.13
CA ASP A 17 -41.68 -16.56 -14.40
C ASP A 17 -41.71 -16.81 -12.89
N THR A 18 -41.12 -15.91 -12.11
CA THR A 18 -41.54 -15.69 -10.72
C THR A 18 -41.83 -14.22 -10.49
N ALA A 19 -43.07 -14.04 -10.04
CA ALA A 19 -43.80 -12.80 -9.84
C ALA A 19 -43.13 -11.80 -8.89
N LEU A 20 -43.31 -10.53 -9.25
CA LEU A 20 -43.23 -9.38 -8.37
C LEU A 20 -44.30 -9.48 -7.28
N VAL A 21 -43.90 -9.36 -6.02
CA VAL A 21 -44.81 -9.03 -4.91
C VAL A 21 -44.22 -7.82 -4.19
N ASP A 22 -44.94 -6.72 -4.35
CA ASP A 22 -44.88 -5.48 -3.58
C ASP A 22 -45.66 -5.67 -2.27
N SER A 23 -45.04 -5.32 -1.14
CA SER A 23 -45.74 -4.98 0.08
C SER A 23 -44.84 -4.08 0.95
N GLY A 24 -45.04 -2.78 0.82
CA GLY A 24 -44.48 -1.79 1.74
C GLY A 24 -45.12 -1.78 3.13
N GLU A 25 -44.44 -1.03 4.01
CA GLU A 25 -44.80 -0.37 5.30
C GLU A 25 -43.87 -0.77 6.47
N PRO A 26 -43.61 0.11 7.46
CA PRO A 26 -42.97 1.43 7.37
C PRO A 26 -41.71 1.54 8.28
N MET A 27 -40.88 2.54 8.01
CA MET A 27 -39.62 2.84 8.71
C MET A 27 -39.88 3.63 10.01
N GLU A 28 -39.61 3.02 11.17
CA GLU A 28 -39.54 3.73 12.46
C GLU A 28 -38.18 4.43 12.60
N THR A 29 -38.23 5.71 12.93
CA THR A 29 -37.09 6.58 13.23
C THR A 29 -36.62 6.37 14.67
N ALA A 30 -35.37 5.97 14.86
CA ALA A 30 -34.68 6.07 16.14
C ALA A 30 -33.64 7.18 16.06
N ASP A 31 -33.96 8.26 16.77
CA ASP A 31 -33.11 9.36 17.19
C ASP A 31 -32.14 8.85 18.27
N THR A 32 -30.82 8.89 18.00
CA THR A 32 -29.81 8.89 19.07
C THR A 32 -28.70 9.86 18.71
N SER A 33 -28.72 10.97 19.43
CA SER A 33 -27.68 11.95 19.68
C SER A 33 -26.23 11.44 19.63
N ASP A 34 -25.47 12.13 18.79
CA ASP A 34 -24.07 12.54 18.94
C ASP A 34 -23.49 12.47 20.36
N SER A 35 -22.51 11.59 20.53
CA SER A 35 -21.40 11.79 21.46
C SER A 35 -20.11 11.56 20.68
N GLY A 36 -19.47 12.67 20.28
CA GLY A 36 -18.23 12.71 19.52
C GLY A 36 -17.12 11.82 20.08
N GLU A 37 -16.96 10.66 19.46
CA GLU A 37 -15.67 10.00 19.33
C GLU A 37 -15.01 10.53 18.04
N PRO A 38 -13.69 10.83 18.06
CA PRO A 38 -12.99 11.12 16.82
C PRO A 38 -13.16 9.91 15.89
N ALA A 39 -13.47 10.18 14.61
CA ALA A 39 -13.48 9.13 13.60
C ALA A 39 -12.16 8.36 13.67
N PRO A 40 -12.18 7.02 13.63
CA PRO A 40 -10.96 6.24 13.60
C PRO A 40 -10.07 6.75 12.47
N GLN A 41 -8.79 6.98 12.78
CA GLN A 41 -7.80 7.37 11.80
C GLN A 41 -7.76 6.31 10.68
N PRO A 42 -7.63 6.71 9.40
CA PRO A 42 -7.63 5.77 8.29
C PRO A 42 -6.55 4.71 8.45
N GLN A 43 -6.98 3.48 8.25
CA GLN A 43 -6.23 2.24 8.36
C GLN A 43 -5.42 2.08 7.08
N TRP A 44 -4.09 2.23 7.14
CA TRP A 44 -3.21 2.05 5.98
C TRP A 44 -3.13 0.57 5.63
N GLY A 45 -3.70 0.17 4.50
CA GLY A 45 -3.54 -1.18 4.00
C GLY A 45 -2.09 -1.43 3.56
N CYS A 46 -1.72 -2.69 3.41
CA CYS A 46 -0.41 -3.05 2.86
C CYS A 46 -0.33 -2.90 1.33
N ALA A 47 -1.31 -2.23 0.73
CA ALA A 47 -1.28 -1.85 -0.66
C ALA A 47 -0.29 -0.69 -0.81
N GLY A 48 0.70 -0.83 -1.69
CA GLY A 48 1.72 0.18 -1.96
C GLY A 48 1.18 1.44 -2.63
N LEU A 49 -0.14 1.50 -2.84
CA LEU A 49 -0.91 2.64 -3.29
C LEU A 49 -1.32 3.57 -2.14
N ASP A 50 -1.40 3.07 -0.91
CA ASP A 50 -1.97 3.84 0.20
C ASP A 50 -0.96 4.91 0.67
N PRO A 51 -1.28 6.21 0.50
CA PRO A 51 -0.45 7.25 1.10
C PRO A 51 -0.59 7.19 2.63
N HIS A 52 0.47 7.49 3.39
CA HIS A 52 0.46 7.38 4.86
C HIS A 52 -0.25 8.53 5.62
N ASP A 53 -0.78 9.50 4.90
CA ASP A 53 -1.44 10.68 5.44
C ASP A 53 -2.82 10.83 4.80
N ALA A 54 -3.82 11.26 5.57
CA ALA A 54 -5.16 11.42 5.06
C ALA A 54 -5.50 12.88 4.82
N ALA A 55 -6.30 13.12 3.79
CA ALA A 55 -6.89 14.43 3.54
C ALA A 55 -7.81 14.88 4.69
N PRO A 56 -7.97 16.21 4.90
CA PRO A 56 -7.37 17.29 4.11
C PRO A 56 -5.90 17.56 4.47
N LEU A 57 -5.07 17.84 3.45
CA LEU A 57 -3.62 18.05 3.60
C LEU A 57 -3.19 19.52 3.68
N GLY A 58 -4.13 20.43 3.91
CA GLY A 58 -3.84 21.83 4.22
C GLY A 58 -3.13 22.59 3.10
N ARG A 59 -3.51 22.33 1.85
CA ARG A 59 -2.94 22.93 0.62
C ARG A 59 -1.47 22.56 0.37
N LYS A 60 -0.96 21.48 0.97
CA LYS A 60 0.43 21.03 0.78
C LYS A 60 0.53 20.01 -0.35
N VAL A 61 1.49 20.18 -1.25
CA VAL A 61 1.69 19.33 -2.43
C VAL A 61 3.13 18.85 -2.50
N ALA A 62 3.33 17.53 -2.55
CA ALA A 62 4.63 16.93 -2.85
C ALA A 62 4.63 16.43 -4.29
N LEU A 63 5.59 16.88 -5.10
CA LEU A 63 5.76 16.41 -6.48
C LEU A 63 6.68 15.20 -6.48
N THR A 64 6.24 14.12 -7.12
CA THR A 64 7.04 12.91 -7.24
C THR A 64 7.08 12.41 -8.68
N PHE A 65 8.23 11.87 -9.09
CA PHE A 65 8.47 11.36 -10.45
C PHE A 65 9.04 9.93 -10.38
N ASP A 66 8.40 9.01 -11.08
CA ASP A 66 8.76 7.58 -11.10
C ASP A 66 9.40 7.19 -12.44
N ASP A 67 10.07 6.04 -12.43
CA ASP A 67 10.64 5.29 -13.57
C ASP A 67 11.92 5.84 -14.21
N GLY A 68 12.35 7.05 -13.84
CA GLY A 68 13.59 7.64 -14.31
C GLY A 68 14.87 7.02 -13.72
N PRO A 69 16.04 7.60 -14.04
CA PRO A 69 16.22 8.80 -14.86
C PRO A 69 16.20 8.51 -16.38
N ASP A 70 15.55 9.37 -17.15
CA ASP A 70 15.59 9.41 -18.63
C ASP A 70 16.52 10.55 -19.12
N PRO A 71 17.45 10.29 -20.05
CA PRO A 71 18.44 11.29 -20.49
C PRO A 71 17.87 12.48 -21.29
N VAL A 72 16.59 12.43 -21.67
CA VAL A 72 15.94 13.47 -22.48
C VAL A 72 14.98 14.30 -21.63
N ASP A 73 14.06 13.64 -20.92
CA ASP A 73 12.94 14.30 -20.25
C ASP A 73 13.25 14.65 -18.78
N THR A 74 14.03 13.84 -18.05
CA THR A 74 14.48 14.17 -16.69
C THR A 74 15.20 15.53 -16.63
N PRO A 75 16.19 15.87 -17.48
CA PRO A 75 16.83 17.19 -17.45
C PRO A 75 15.85 18.36 -17.64
N ARG A 76 14.83 18.18 -18.48
CA ARG A 76 13.82 19.20 -18.76
C ARG A 76 12.93 19.46 -17.55
N ILE A 77 12.61 18.39 -16.82
CA ILE A 77 11.87 18.45 -15.56
C ILE A 77 12.72 19.13 -14.49
N LEU A 78 13.98 18.73 -14.31
CA LEU A 78 14.90 19.36 -13.35
C LEU A 78 15.03 20.87 -13.61
N ASP A 79 15.25 21.28 -14.86
CA ASP A 79 15.33 22.69 -15.25
C ASP A 79 14.05 23.46 -14.96
N THR A 80 12.88 22.84 -15.18
CA THR A 80 11.58 23.43 -14.87
C THR A 80 11.42 23.61 -13.36
N LEU A 81 11.66 22.57 -12.56
CA LEU A 81 11.54 22.66 -11.10
C LEU A 81 12.49 23.71 -10.50
N ARG A 82 13.72 23.81 -11.03
CA ARG A 82 14.67 24.88 -10.67
C ARG A 82 14.15 26.26 -11.05
N LEU A 83 13.55 26.43 -12.23
CA LEU A 83 12.99 27.71 -12.65
C LEU A 83 11.90 28.20 -11.67
N TYR A 84 11.07 27.28 -11.19
CA TYR A 84 10.02 27.55 -10.22
C TYR A 84 10.51 27.55 -8.76
N GLN A 85 11.73 27.09 -8.50
CA GLN A 85 12.32 26.94 -7.16
C GLN A 85 11.47 26.06 -6.23
N VAL A 86 10.94 24.96 -6.77
CA VAL A 86 10.08 24.02 -6.03
C VAL A 86 10.77 22.67 -5.85
N PRO A 87 10.58 22.02 -4.69
CA PRO A 87 11.17 20.72 -4.41
C PRO A 87 10.43 19.57 -5.12
N ALA A 88 11.13 18.45 -5.31
CA ALA A 88 10.54 17.21 -5.82
C ALA A 88 11.32 15.96 -5.36
N THR A 89 10.68 14.79 -5.42
CA THR A 89 11.30 13.50 -5.14
C THR A 89 11.26 12.60 -6.38
N PHE A 90 12.39 12.00 -6.74
CA PHE A 90 12.54 11.11 -7.90
C PHE A 90 12.71 9.67 -7.42
N PHE A 91 11.76 8.80 -7.73
CA PHE A 91 11.81 7.36 -7.46
C PHE A 91 12.42 6.67 -8.68
N VAL A 92 13.69 6.32 -8.59
CA VAL A 92 14.49 5.90 -9.74
C VAL A 92 14.66 4.39 -9.83
N LEU A 93 14.76 3.89 -11.06
CA LEU A 93 15.13 2.51 -11.37
C LEU A 93 16.65 2.33 -11.27
N GLY A 94 17.06 1.26 -10.60
CA GLY A 94 18.49 0.97 -10.38
C GLY A 94 19.26 0.70 -11.67
N ASP A 95 18.65 0.06 -12.67
CA ASP A 95 19.30 -0.25 -13.94
C ASP A 95 19.61 1.02 -14.77
N LEU A 96 18.71 2.00 -14.77
CA LEU A 96 18.88 3.31 -15.40
C LEU A 96 19.84 4.19 -14.59
N ALA A 97 19.67 4.24 -13.26
CA ALA A 97 20.56 5.00 -12.37
C ALA A 97 22.03 4.54 -12.48
N GLY A 98 22.27 3.26 -12.76
CA GLY A 98 23.59 2.66 -12.90
C GLY A 98 24.24 2.84 -14.27
N ASP A 99 23.52 3.36 -15.26
CA ASP A 99 24.06 3.56 -16.61
C ASP A 99 24.88 4.87 -16.73
N ALA A 100 25.51 5.08 -17.89
CA ALA A 100 26.43 6.18 -18.10
C ALA A 100 25.79 7.58 -18.08
N GLU A 101 24.53 7.71 -18.51
CA GLU A 101 23.82 9.00 -18.55
C GLU A 101 22.98 9.19 -17.29
N GLY A 102 22.32 8.13 -16.82
CA GLY A 102 21.54 8.11 -15.59
C GLY A 102 22.39 8.41 -14.35
N SER A 103 23.59 7.84 -14.24
CA SER A 103 24.47 8.16 -13.10
C SER A 103 24.83 9.64 -13.00
N LEU A 104 24.98 10.34 -14.12
CA LEU A 104 25.20 11.79 -14.13
C LEU A 104 23.96 12.55 -13.65
N LEU A 105 22.77 12.09 -14.00
CA LEU A 105 21.51 12.68 -13.55
C LEU A 105 21.27 12.46 -12.07
N ILE A 106 21.62 11.29 -11.53
CA ILE A 106 21.57 11.04 -10.08
C ILE A 106 22.54 11.95 -9.33
N GLU A 107 23.77 12.12 -9.82
CA GLU A 107 24.73 13.07 -9.23
C GLU A 107 24.21 14.51 -9.27
N GLU A 108 23.59 14.90 -10.38
CA GLU A 108 22.96 16.22 -10.53
C GLU A 108 21.80 16.44 -9.56
N MET A 109 20.93 15.45 -9.39
CA MET A 109 19.84 15.51 -8.41
C MET A 109 20.37 15.58 -6.98
N ARG A 110 21.33 14.73 -6.62
CA ARG A 110 21.96 14.70 -5.29
C ARG A 110 22.58 16.04 -4.89
N ASP A 111 23.21 16.74 -5.85
CA ASP A 111 23.90 17.99 -5.58
C ASP A 111 22.97 19.21 -5.54
N ASP A 112 21.70 19.06 -5.91
CA ASP A 112 20.68 20.11 -5.90
C ASP A 112 19.78 20.01 -4.65
N PRO A 113 19.72 21.04 -3.80
CA PRO A 113 18.93 21.00 -2.56
C PRO A 113 17.41 20.96 -2.78
N LEU A 114 16.92 21.11 -4.02
CA LEU A 114 15.50 20.97 -4.34
C LEU A 114 15.08 19.50 -4.51
N PHE A 115 16.01 18.57 -4.70
CA PHE A 115 15.69 17.22 -5.16
C PHE A 115 16.10 16.15 -4.15
N ASP A 116 15.19 15.21 -3.94
CA ASP A 116 15.45 13.96 -3.22
C ASP A 116 15.42 12.79 -4.21
N VAL A 117 16.34 11.84 -4.05
CA VAL A 117 16.38 10.59 -4.83
C VAL A 117 15.95 9.42 -3.94
N ALA A 118 14.99 8.65 -4.43
CA ALA A 118 14.33 7.53 -3.77
C ALA A 118 14.38 6.26 -4.65
N ASN A 119 14.06 5.10 -4.07
CA ASN A 119 14.22 3.81 -4.74
C ASN A 119 12.89 3.32 -5.35
N HIS A 120 12.92 2.87 -6.61
CA HIS A 120 11.77 2.33 -7.32
C HIS A 120 11.97 0.92 -7.87
N SER A 121 12.78 0.09 -7.20
CA SER A 121 13.26 -1.23 -7.65
C SER A 121 14.32 -1.14 -8.76
N TRP A 122 14.80 -2.31 -9.22
CA TRP A 122 15.89 -2.38 -10.19
C TRP A 122 15.41 -2.18 -11.62
N ASP A 123 14.40 -2.93 -12.05
CA ASP A 123 13.90 -2.93 -13.44
C ASP A 123 12.35 -2.95 -13.53
N HIS A 124 11.68 -2.39 -12.52
CA HIS A 124 10.22 -2.19 -12.44
C HIS A 124 9.34 -3.47 -12.53
N PRO A 125 9.66 -4.59 -11.86
CA PRO A 125 8.77 -5.74 -11.82
C PRO A 125 7.65 -5.57 -10.79
N ASP A 126 6.56 -6.33 -10.95
CA ASP A 126 5.52 -6.44 -9.93
C ASP A 126 6.03 -7.24 -8.72
N LEU A 127 6.40 -6.53 -7.65
CA LEU A 127 7.05 -7.12 -6.46
C LEU A 127 6.10 -8.00 -5.64
N ALA A 128 4.78 -7.77 -5.71
CA ALA A 128 3.80 -8.64 -5.06
C ALA A 128 3.76 -10.05 -5.71
N ALA A 129 4.10 -10.15 -7.00
CA ALA A 129 4.14 -11.40 -7.74
C ALA A 129 5.48 -12.17 -7.59
N MET A 130 6.44 -11.63 -6.83
CA MET A 130 7.79 -12.17 -6.70
C MET A 130 8.03 -12.78 -5.31
N GLY A 131 8.92 -13.77 -5.22
CA GLY A 131 9.39 -14.30 -3.94
C GLY A 131 10.38 -13.35 -3.24
N GLU A 132 10.39 -13.33 -1.91
CA GLU A 132 11.19 -12.41 -1.09
C GLU A 132 12.67 -12.27 -1.52
N PRO A 133 13.44 -13.35 -1.83
CA PRO A 133 14.83 -13.19 -2.24
C PRO A 133 15.01 -12.41 -3.55
N SER A 134 14.00 -12.41 -4.43
CA SER A 134 14.01 -11.65 -5.67
C SER A 134 13.59 -10.20 -5.43
N VAL A 135 12.61 -9.97 -4.56
CA VAL A 135 12.22 -8.62 -4.12
C VAL A 135 13.39 -7.92 -3.42
N ARG A 136 14.04 -8.60 -2.47
CA ARG A 136 15.22 -8.06 -1.78
C ARG A 136 16.32 -7.67 -2.76
N ARG A 137 16.60 -8.50 -3.77
CA ARG A 137 17.60 -8.20 -4.81
C ARG A 137 17.26 -6.93 -5.59
N GLN A 138 16.00 -6.77 -5.99
CA GLN A 138 15.52 -5.57 -6.69
C GLN A 138 15.78 -4.29 -5.89
N ILE A 139 15.60 -4.37 -4.57
CA ILE A 139 15.79 -3.24 -3.67
C ILE A 139 17.28 -3.01 -3.37
N ASP A 140 18.01 -4.06 -2.99
CA ASP A 140 19.42 -4.00 -2.58
C ASP A 140 20.34 -3.61 -3.76
N ASP A 141 20.14 -4.18 -4.96
CA ASP A 141 20.98 -3.84 -6.13
C ASP A 141 20.81 -2.34 -6.50
N THR A 142 19.59 -1.82 -6.36
CA THR A 142 19.30 -0.38 -6.56
C THR A 142 19.93 0.47 -5.47
N ASN A 143 19.81 0.07 -4.20
CA ASN A 143 20.47 0.74 -3.08
C ASN A 143 22.00 0.79 -3.25
N ASP A 144 22.61 -0.30 -3.71
CA ASP A 144 24.06 -0.39 -3.91
C ASP A 144 24.54 0.58 -5.00
N VAL A 145 23.80 0.69 -6.11
CA VAL A 145 24.09 1.68 -7.17
C VAL A 145 23.94 3.11 -6.64
N LEU A 146 22.83 3.42 -5.97
CA LEU A 146 22.61 4.75 -5.39
C LEU A 146 23.67 5.11 -4.35
N ALA A 147 24.06 4.17 -3.49
CA ALA A 147 25.10 4.37 -2.49
C ALA A 147 26.47 4.64 -3.13
N ALA A 148 26.79 3.96 -4.24
CA ALA A 148 28.00 4.25 -5.02
C ALA A 148 28.01 5.67 -5.61
N LEU A 149 26.82 6.23 -5.87
CA LEU A 149 26.59 7.61 -6.31
C LEU A 149 26.40 8.59 -5.14
N GLY A 150 26.59 8.15 -3.89
CA GLY A 150 26.49 9.01 -2.71
C GLY A 150 25.07 9.34 -2.25
N VAL A 151 24.09 8.56 -2.71
CA VAL A 151 22.67 8.66 -2.31
C VAL A 151 22.34 7.51 -1.36
N THR A 152 21.63 7.80 -0.27
CA THR A 152 21.01 6.76 0.58
C THR A 152 19.51 7.02 0.59
N PRO A 153 18.70 6.24 -0.14
CA PRO A 153 17.28 6.52 -0.26
C PRO A 153 16.57 6.36 1.08
N THR A 154 15.71 7.33 1.41
CA THR A 154 14.85 7.29 2.60
C THR A 154 13.47 6.73 2.26
N TYR A 155 13.01 6.96 1.04
CA TYR A 155 11.71 6.53 0.55
C TYR A 155 11.86 5.41 -0.49
N PHE A 156 10.82 4.59 -0.56
CA PHE A 156 10.64 3.56 -1.56
C PHE A 156 9.22 3.67 -2.12
N ARG A 157 9.05 3.37 -3.41
CA ARG A 157 7.73 3.22 -4.01
C ARG A 157 7.65 1.92 -4.77
N PHE A 158 6.58 1.18 -4.55
CA PHE A 158 6.36 -0.08 -5.26
C PHE A 158 5.96 0.19 -6.70
N PRO A 159 6.60 -0.45 -7.70
CA PRO A 159 6.07 -0.52 -9.06
C PRO A 159 4.59 -0.87 -9.06
N TYR A 160 3.79 -0.14 -9.84
CA TYR A 160 2.32 -0.28 -9.92
C TYR A 160 1.57 -0.03 -8.58
N GLY A 161 2.26 0.43 -7.53
CA GLY A 161 1.77 0.40 -6.15
C GLY A 161 1.45 -1.01 -5.64
N SER A 162 2.01 -2.04 -6.28
CA SER A 162 1.68 -3.44 -6.02
C SER A 162 2.54 -4.01 -4.90
N SER A 163 1.93 -4.23 -3.74
CA SER A 163 2.59 -4.86 -2.59
C SER A 163 1.61 -5.61 -1.70
N ASP A 164 2.19 -6.38 -0.77
CA ASP A 164 1.52 -6.97 0.39
C ASP A 164 2.28 -6.60 1.68
N CYS A 165 1.80 -7.07 2.83
CA CYS A 165 2.36 -6.72 4.13
C CYS A 165 3.81 -7.17 4.29
N ASP A 166 4.18 -8.33 3.73
CA ASP A 166 5.55 -8.83 3.80
C ASP A 166 6.51 -7.93 3.03
N ARG A 167 6.12 -7.45 1.85
CA ARG A 167 6.97 -6.59 1.02
C ARG A 167 7.12 -5.21 1.67
N VAL A 168 6.05 -4.66 2.22
CA VAL A 168 6.11 -3.41 3.01
C VAL A 168 7.02 -3.59 4.23
N ALA A 169 6.91 -4.71 4.94
CA ALA A 169 7.78 -5.02 6.07
C ALA A 169 9.25 -5.18 5.65
N LEU A 170 9.53 -5.78 4.49
CA LEU A 170 10.88 -5.88 3.93
C LEU A 170 11.48 -4.51 3.62
N VAL A 171 10.73 -3.62 2.98
CA VAL A 171 11.17 -2.23 2.73
C VAL A 171 11.52 -1.51 4.03
N ARG A 172 10.71 -1.70 5.07
CA ARG A 172 10.97 -1.16 6.42
C ARG A 172 12.21 -1.77 7.07
N GLU A 173 12.41 -3.09 6.94
CA GLU A 173 13.61 -3.78 7.44
C GLU A 173 14.89 -3.24 6.79
N LEU A 174 14.79 -2.80 5.53
CA LEU A 174 15.87 -2.16 4.77
C LEU A 174 16.04 -0.67 5.10
N GLY A 175 15.29 -0.14 6.06
CA GLY A 175 15.44 1.24 6.56
C GLY A 175 14.76 2.30 5.70
N MET A 176 13.84 1.91 4.81
CA MET A 176 13.09 2.83 3.95
C MET A 176 11.61 2.90 4.34
N ILE A 177 10.98 4.00 3.94
CA ILE A 177 9.55 4.23 4.10
C ILE A 177 8.88 4.06 2.74
N SER A 178 7.95 3.10 2.62
CA SER A 178 7.12 2.95 1.42
C SER A 178 6.14 4.11 1.31
N THR A 179 5.87 4.64 0.12
CA THR A 179 4.83 5.66 -0.08
C THR A 179 4.05 5.46 -1.37
N GLY A 180 2.73 5.60 -1.28
CA GLY A 180 1.82 5.69 -2.42
C GLY A 180 1.66 7.12 -2.93
N TRP A 181 0.45 7.44 -3.39
CA TRP A 181 0.09 8.76 -3.88
C TRP A 181 -1.39 9.07 -3.61
N HIS A 182 -1.69 10.36 -3.48
CA HIS A 182 -3.06 10.84 -3.40
C HIS A 182 -3.61 11.15 -4.78
N ILE A 183 -2.73 11.68 -5.64
CA ILE A 183 -3.08 12.24 -6.94
C ILE A 183 -2.39 11.43 -8.01
N ASP A 184 -3.17 10.70 -8.80
CA ASP A 184 -2.70 10.02 -10.01
C ASP A 184 -2.95 10.96 -11.18
N THR A 185 -1.90 11.51 -11.77
CA THR A 185 -2.04 12.41 -12.94
C THR A 185 -2.51 11.67 -14.18
N ALA A 186 -2.43 10.33 -14.20
CA ALA A 186 -2.63 9.49 -15.36
C ALA A 186 -1.76 9.90 -16.56
N ASP A 187 -0.62 10.55 -16.31
CA ASP A 187 0.25 11.10 -17.34
C ASP A 187 0.72 10.06 -18.37
N TRP A 188 1.01 8.82 -17.93
CA TRP A 188 1.31 7.67 -18.78
C TRP A 188 0.23 7.40 -19.84
N CYS A 189 -1.03 7.64 -19.49
CA CYS A 189 -2.16 7.45 -20.37
C CYS A 189 -2.25 8.57 -21.42
N TYR A 190 -1.95 9.81 -21.04
CA TYR A 190 -1.87 10.94 -21.99
C TYR A 190 -0.59 10.91 -22.83
N ALA A 191 0.48 10.27 -22.35
CA ALA A 191 1.74 10.13 -23.06
C ALA A 191 1.72 9.01 -24.12
N THR A 192 0.81 8.04 -23.99
CA THR A 192 0.72 6.87 -24.87
C THR A 192 -0.50 6.94 -25.79
N GLY A 193 -0.51 6.12 -26.86
CA GLY A 193 -1.63 6.08 -27.81
C GLY A 193 -1.80 7.38 -28.62
N THR A 194 -2.91 8.09 -28.41
CA THR A 194 -3.12 9.43 -28.99
C THR A 194 -2.63 10.45 -27.98
N VAL A 195 -1.39 10.94 -28.16
CA VAL A 195 -0.76 11.89 -27.23
C VAL A 195 -1.68 13.07 -26.92
N GLY A 196 -1.82 13.37 -25.63
CA GLY A 196 -2.73 14.37 -25.10
C GLY A 196 -4.17 13.89 -24.90
N ARG A 197 -4.43 12.59 -25.06
CA ARG A 197 -5.75 12.00 -24.83
C ARG A 197 -5.68 10.68 -24.05
N CYS A 198 -6.42 10.62 -22.95
CA CYS A 198 -6.67 9.42 -22.16
C CYS A 198 -8.17 9.14 -22.08
N THR A 199 -8.61 7.89 -22.09
CA THR A 199 -10.05 7.55 -21.98
C THR A 199 -10.32 6.53 -20.89
N ALA A 200 -11.59 6.39 -20.47
CA ALA A 200 -11.97 5.40 -19.46
C ALA A 200 -11.63 3.95 -19.85
N SER A 201 -11.43 3.64 -21.14
CA SER A 201 -10.94 2.32 -21.56
C SER A 201 -9.44 2.13 -21.32
N ASP A 202 -8.69 3.22 -21.29
CA ASP A 202 -7.25 3.21 -20.98
C ASP A 202 -7.05 3.26 -19.47
N TYR A 203 -7.80 4.15 -18.79
CA TYR A 203 -7.80 4.28 -17.33
C TYR A 203 -9.21 4.42 -16.77
N SER A 204 -9.73 3.34 -16.17
CA SER A 204 -11.13 3.28 -15.70
C SER A 204 -11.52 4.28 -14.61
N ARG A 205 -10.54 4.90 -13.92
CA ARG A 205 -10.79 5.93 -12.91
C ARG A 205 -10.85 7.34 -13.50
N LEU A 206 -10.47 7.53 -14.76
CA LEU A 206 -10.54 8.84 -15.42
C LEU A 206 -11.99 9.17 -15.81
N PRO A 207 -12.57 10.28 -15.32
CA PRO A 207 -13.85 10.78 -15.82
C PRO A 207 -13.73 11.27 -17.27
N ASP A 208 -14.73 10.95 -18.11
CA ASP A 208 -14.73 11.28 -19.54
C ASP A 208 -14.51 12.78 -19.84
N GLU A 209 -14.89 13.68 -18.94
CA GLU A 209 -14.71 15.13 -19.09
C GLU A 209 -13.24 15.57 -19.12
N TYR A 210 -12.34 14.75 -18.55
CA TYR A 210 -10.91 15.02 -18.56
C TYR A 210 -10.16 14.29 -19.68
N ALA A 211 -10.86 13.70 -20.64
CA ALA A 211 -10.22 12.87 -21.66
C ALA A 211 -9.09 13.57 -22.43
N ASP A 212 -9.14 14.90 -22.56
CA ASP A 212 -8.11 15.73 -23.20
C ASP A 212 -7.52 16.79 -22.24
N ASP A 213 -7.68 16.62 -20.92
CA ASP A 213 -7.31 17.63 -19.91
C ASP A 213 -6.68 17.00 -18.65
N MET A 214 -5.45 16.50 -18.80
CA MET A 214 -4.63 15.98 -17.69
C MET A 214 -4.49 17.02 -16.57
N LEU A 215 -4.23 18.28 -16.91
CA LEU A 215 -4.04 19.35 -15.93
C LEU A 215 -5.32 19.62 -15.13
N GLY A 216 -6.48 19.63 -15.79
CA GLY A 216 -7.77 19.74 -15.12
C GLY A 216 -8.02 18.56 -14.18
N PHE A 217 -7.69 17.34 -14.60
CA PHE A 217 -7.85 16.14 -13.78
C PHE A 217 -6.98 16.18 -12.52
N THR A 218 -5.70 16.56 -12.67
CA THR A 218 -4.77 16.73 -11.55
C THR A 218 -5.25 17.79 -10.58
N MET A 219 -5.68 18.97 -11.07
CA MET A 219 -6.18 20.05 -10.22
C MET A 219 -7.49 19.69 -9.51
N ALA A 220 -8.38 18.93 -10.15
CA ALA A 220 -9.63 18.47 -9.53
C ALA A 220 -9.36 17.54 -8.34
N GLN A 221 -8.40 16.62 -8.48
CA GLN A 221 -7.98 15.76 -7.38
C GLN A 221 -7.30 16.58 -6.28
N LEU A 222 -6.39 17.50 -6.62
CA LEU A 222 -5.71 18.35 -5.62
C LEU A 222 -6.68 19.15 -4.77
N GLU A 223 -7.74 19.72 -5.37
CA GLU A 223 -8.80 20.42 -4.63
C GLU A 223 -9.66 19.46 -3.80
N ALA A 224 -9.87 18.22 -4.25
CA ALA A 224 -10.63 17.22 -3.51
C ALA A 224 -9.90 16.72 -2.25
N TYR A 225 -8.58 16.54 -2.33
CA TYR A 225 -7.73 16.12 -1.20
C TYR A 225 -7.17 17.29 -0.38
N ASP A 226 -7.40 18.54 -0.83
CA ASP A 226 -6.79 19.75 -0.28
C ASP A 226 -5.27 19.64 -0.17
N GLY A 227 -4.63 19.09 -1.20
CA GLY A 227 -3.20 18.79 -1.25
C GLY A 227 -2.94 17.34 -1.67
N GLY A 228 -1.69 16.88 -1.54
CA GLY A 228 -1.36 15.49 -1.86
C GLY A 228 0.07 15.24 -2.29
N VAL A 229 0.44 13.97 -2.25
CA VAL A 229 1.57 13.42 -3.00
C VAL A 229 1.10 13.14 -4.42
N VAL A 230 1.75 13.77 -5.40
CA VAL A 230 1.40 13.69 -6.83
C VAL A 230 2.31 12.70 -7.53
N LEU A 231 1.71 11.69 -8.16
CA LEU A 231 2.41 10.72 -9.01
C LEU A 231 2.52 11.24 -10.45
N MET A 232 3.75 11.30 -10.95
CA MET A 232 4.10 11.58 -12.34
C MET A 232 5.28 10.67 -12.74
N HIS A 233 5.65 10.68 -14.00
CA HIS A 233 6.78 9.91 -14.53
C HIS A 233 7.69 10.81 -15.35
N ASP A 234 8.98 10.85 -15.04
CA ASP A 234 9.97 11.69 -15.73
C ASP A 234 10.50 11.07 -17.04
N ILE A 235 9.99 9.89 -17.39
CA ILE A 235 10.24 9.19 -18.66
C ILE A 235 9.26 9.59 -19.78
N HIS A 236 8.39 10.58 -19.54
CA HIS A 236 7.33 10.99 -20.45
C HIS A 236 7.47 12.44 -20.89
N GLY A 237 7.75 12.65 -22.18
CA GLY A 237 7.82 13.99 -22.76
C GLY A 237 6.54 14.82 -22.58
N TYR A 238 5.36 14.18 -22.52
CA TYR A 238 4.10 14.87 -22.24
C TYR A 238 4.04 15.43 -20.81
N THR A 239 4.59 14.70 -19.83
CA THR A 239 4.75 15.16 -18.45
C THR A 239 5.69 16.36 -18.41
N ALA A 240 6.86 16.26 -19.05
CA ALA A 240 7.83 17.35 -19.13
C ALA A 240 7.26 18.61 -19.83
N ASP A 241 6.47 18.44 -20.90
CA ASP A 241 5.81 19.54 -21.62
C ASP A 241 4.73 20.22 -20.77
N SER A 242 4.00 19.45 -19.95
CA SER A 242 2.86 19.93 -19.17
C SER A 242 3.25 20.52 -17.82
N LEU A 243 4.43 20.19 -17.30
CA LEU A 243 4.87 20.55 -15.96
C LEU A 243 4.85 22.07 -15.69
N PRO A 244 5.32 22.97 -16.59
CA PRO A 244 5.24 24.41 -16.34
C PRO A 244 3.80 24.90 -16.10
N ASP A 245 2.86 24.47 -16.92
CA ASP A 245 1.45 24.85 -16.80
C ASP A 245 0.79 24.24 -15.56
N LEU A 246 1.21 23.03 -15.15
CA LEU A 246 0.79 22.44 -13.88
C LEU A 246 1.24 23.29 -12.69
N LEU A 247 2.52 23.66 -12.64
CA LEU A 247 3.09 24.47 -11.55
C LEU A 247 2.40 25.83 -11.45
N ASP A 248 2.17 26.50 -12.59
CA ASP A 248 1.42 27.76 -12.63
C ASP A 248 0.01 27.61 -12.02
N ARG A 249 -0.71 26.53 -12.34
CA ARG A 249 -2.07 26.27 -11.81
C ARG A 249 -2.05 25.94 -10.32
N VAL A 250 -1.12 25.11 -9.87
CA VAL A 250 -0.95 24.72 -8.47
C VAL A 250 -0.69 25.96 -7.61
N LEU A 251 0.30 26.77 -7.99
CA LEU A 251 0.68 27.98 -7.26
C LEU A 251 -0.42 29.06 -7.31
N ALA A 252 -1.05 29.27 -8.47
CA ALA A 252 -2.15 30.23 -8.60
C ALA A 252 -3.40 29.86 -7.78
N SER A 253 -3.58 28.56 -7.50
CA SER A 253 -4.69 28.04 -6.67
C SER A 253 -4.36 28.05 -5.17
N GLY A 254 -3.18 28.57 -4.79
CA GLY A 254 -2.78 28.76 -3.40
C GLY A 254 -2.26 27.48 -2.73
N PHE A 255 -1.94 26.45 -3.50
CA PHE A 255 -1.18 25.30 -2.99
C PHE A 255 0.28 25.69 -2.79
N GLU A 256 0.88 25.09 -1.77
CA GLU A 256 2.31 25.20 -1.48
C GLU A 256 2.99 23.89 -1.83
N ILE A 257 4.00 23.95 -2.70
CA ILE A 257 4.79 22.78 -3.06
C ILE A 257 5.90 22.62 -2.01
N VAL A 258 5.89 21.48 -1.34
CA VAL A 258 6.76 21.14 -0.22
C VAL A 258 7.51 19.83 -0.51
N PRO A 259 8.69 19.60 0.09
CA PRO A 259 9.37 18.33 -0.07
C PRO A 259 8.53 17.20 0.55
N LEU A 260 8.70 15.98 0.04
CA LEU A 260 8.03 14.81 0.59
C LEU A 260 8.39 14.57 2.08
N SER A 261 9.56 15.04 2.49
CA SER A 261 10.08 15.01 3.86
C SER A 261 9.52 16.10 4.79
N ASP A 262 8.61 16.95 4.31
CA ASP A 262 7.92 17.92 5.16
C ASP A 262 7.00 17.18 6.16
N ALA A 263 7.49 17.00 7.39
CA ALA A 263 6.78 16.32 8.46
C ALA A 263 5.58 17.11 9.03
N GLU A 264 5.45 18.40 8.71
CA GLU A 264 4.22 19.14 9.02
C GLU A 264 3.13 18.84 7.99
N ALA A 265 3.51 18.69 6.72
CA ALA A 265 2.60 18.33 5.63
C ALA A 265 2.23 16.84 5.63
N PHE A 266 3.21 15.96 5.89
CA PHE A 266 3.07 14.50 5.84
C PHE A 266 3.59 13.84 7.13
N PRO A 267 2.95 14.08 8.28
CA PRO A 267 3.39 13.57 9.58
C PRO A 267 3.32 12.05 9.70
N GLY A 268 2.36 11.40 9.05
CA GLY A 268 2.22 9.95 9.01
C GLY A 268 3.36 9.31 8.24
N LEU A 269 3.64 9.83 7.04
CA LEU A 269 4.75 9.38 6.20
C LEU A 269 6.11 9.58 6.89
N ASN A 270 6.30 10.71 7.57
CA ASN A 270 7.59 11.10 8.17
C ASN A 270 7.68 10.85 9.67
N SER A 271 6.84 9.99 10.22
CA SER A 271 6.91 9.61 11.63
C SER A 271 8.19 8.80 11.92
N ASP A 272 8.85 9.09 13.06
CA ASP A 272 10.17 8.54 13.45
C ASP A 272 10.24 7.00 13.53
N THR A 273 9.11 6.30 13.40
CA THR A 273 9.04 4.84 13.43
C THR A 273 7.72 4.43 12.78
N PRO A 274 7.71 3.78 11.60
CA PRO A 274 6.57 2.95 11.25
C PRO A 274 6.40 1.97 12.41
N ALA A 275 5.25 1.99 13.09
CA ALA A 275 5.00 1.05 14.19
C ALA A 275 5.40 -0.35 13.69
N ALA A 276 6.22 -1.05 14.49
CA ALA A 276 6.47 -2.45 14.20
C ALA A 276 5.11 -3.11 14.04
N LEU A 277 4.91 -3.86 12.96
CA LEU A 277 3.68 -4.64 12.82
C LEU A 277 3.54 -5.45 14.11
N PRO A 278 2.39 -5.38 14.80
CA PRO A 278 2.18 -6.18 15.99
C PRO A 278 2.45 -7.64 15.63
N ARG A 279 2.92 -8.45 16.57
CA ARG A 279 3.11 -9.89 16.37
C ARG A 279 2.01 -10.68 17.05
N THR A 280 1.78 -11.90 16.59
CA THR A 280 0.92 -12.82 17.34
C THR A 280 1.42 -12.98 18.77
N GLY A 281 0.51 -12.79 19.73
CA GLY A 281 0.82 -12.83 21.16
C GLY A 281 1.34 -11.53 21.78
N GLU A 282 1.56 -10.47 20.99
CA GLU A 282 1.88 -9.15 21.55
C GLU A 282 0.65 -8.54 22.26
N PRO A 283 0.87 -7.77 23.35
CA PRO A 283 -0.22 -7.07 24.03
C PRO A 283 -0.89 -6.07 23.09
N CYS A 284 -2.21 -5.99 23.17
CA CYS A 284 -3.01 -5.04 22.40
C CYS A 284 -4.10 -4.42 23.27
N SER A 285 -4.74 -3.36 22.75
CA SER A 285 -5.97 -2.83 23.32
C SER A 285 -7.17 -3.20 22.47
N VAL A 286 -8.22 -3.77 23.06
CA VAL A 286 -9.47 -4.12 22.35
C VAL A 286 -10.16 -2.87 21.79
N ARG A 287 -9.90 -1.69 22.36
CA ARG A 287 -10.46 -0.41 21.92
C ARG A 287 -9.73 0.16 20.70
N GLU A 288 -8.41 -0.03 20.62
CA GLU A 288 -7.56 0.50 19.55
C GLU A 288 -7.28 -0.54 18.45
N ASP A 289 -7.40 -1.82 18.81
CA ASP A 289 -7.13 -3.05 18.06
C ASP A 289 -6.03 -2.88 16.99
N PRO A 290 -4.76 -2.77 17.36
CA PRO A 290 -3.67 -2.67 16.37
C PRO A 290 -3.48 -3.96 15.58
N CYS A 291 -4.10 -5.07 16.01
CA CYS A 291 -3.75 -6.41 15.55
C CYS A 291 -4.14 -6.65 14.09
N TRP A 292 -5.17 -5.99 13.55
CA TRP A 292 -5.56 -6.09 12.12
C TRP A 292 -4.41 -5.79 11.13
N GLN A 293 -3.34 -5.13 11.59
CA GLN A 293 -2.14 -4.85 10.81
C GLN A 293 -1.28 -6.10 10.58
N LEU A 294 -1.52 -7.20 11.30
CA LEU A 294 -0.93 -8.51 11.05
C LEU A 294 -1.44 -9.12 9.75
N GLU A 295 -2.77 -9.20 9.60
CA GLU A 295 -3.49 -9.77 8.46
C GLU A 295 -4.98 -9.37 8.50
N TRP A 296 -5.70 -9.50 7.38
CA TRP A 296 -7.07 -8.99 7.22
C TRP A 296 -8.11 -9.56 8.22
N ASN A 297 -7.83 -10.72 8.83
CA ASN A 297 -8.71 -11.38 9.80
C ASN A 297 -8.13 -11.46 11.23
N SER A 298 -7.06 -10.73 11.53
CA SER A 298 -6.48 -10.70 12.88
C SER A 298 -7.23 -9.74 13.81
N TRP A 299 -7.24 -10.03 15.12
CA TRP A 299 -7.94 -9.22 16.12
C TRP A 299 -7.24 -9.22 17.48
N CYS A 300 -7.62 -8.26 18.32
CA CYS A 300 -7.19 -8.20 19.71
C CYS A 300 -8.10 -9.08 20.60
N GLU A 301 -7.64 -10.28 20.99
CA GLU A 301 -8.40 -11.18 21.86
C GLU A 301 -8.32 -10.70 23.33
N PRO A 302 -9.46 -10.41 23.99
CA PRO A 302 -9.45 -9.93 25.37
C PRO A 302 -8.88 -10.97 26.35
N THR A 303 -7.96 -10.56 27.22
CA THR A 303 -7.37 -11.46 28.25
C THR A 303 -8.04 -11.33 29.62
N GLY A 304 -9.05 -10.46 29.77
CA GLY A 304 -9.75 -10.25 31.04
C GLY A 304 -10.81 -9.15 30.98
N ALA A 305 -11.17 -8.60 32.15
CA ALA A 305 -12.10 -7.48 32.25
C ALA A 305 -11.38 -6.14 32.02
N GLY A 306 -11.66 -5.50 30.88
CA GLY A 306 -11.08 -4.21 30.48
C GLY A 306 -10.68 -4.22 29.01
N ASP A 307 -9.93 -3.21 28.60
CA ASP A 307 -9.53 -3.03 27.20
C ASP A 307 -8.22 -3.75 26.85
N ALA A 308 -7.67 -4.59 27.72
CA ALA A 308 -6.41 -5.30 27.48
C ALA A 308 -6.63 -6.64 26.78
N GLY A 309 -5.86 -6.91 25.74
CA GLY A 309 -5.91 -8.14 24.98
C GLY A 309 -4.55 -8.55 24.44
N VAL A 310 -4.57 -9.55 23.56
CA VAL A 310 -3.40 -10.09 22.86
C VAL A 310 -3.72 -10.27 21.40
N CYS A 311 -2.78 -9.95 20.51
CA CYS A 311 -3.00 -10.12 19.08
C CYS A 311 -3.09 -11.59 18.71
N VAL A 312 -4.14 -11.95 17.99
CA VAL A 312 -4.39 -13.31 17.49
C VAL A 312 -4.75 -13.28 16.00
N LEU A 313 -4.46 -14.39 15.34
CA LEU A 313 -4.65 -14.62 13.90
C LEU A 313 -5.86 -15.53 13.65
N ASP A 314 -6.51 -15.37 12.50
CA ASP A 314 -7.58 -16.27 12.06
C ASP A 314 -6.99 -17.40 11.23
N CYS A 315 -6.92 -18.59 11.81
CA CYS A 315 -6.49 -19.78 11.09
C CYS A 315 -7.58 -20.22 10.10
N TRP A 316 -7.29 -20.28 8.79
CA TRP A 316 -8.22 -20.70 7.74
C TRP A 316 -8.94 -22.01 8.12
N ASP A 317 -10.27 -22.01 8.10
CA ASP A 317 -11.18 -23.11 8.50
C ASP A 317 -11.26 -23.43 10.01
N GLY A 318 -10.60 -22.64 10.88
CA GLY A 318 -10.49 -22.87 12.31
C GLY A 318 -9.61 -24.09 12.64
N CYS A 319 -8.96 -24.08 13.80
CA CYS A 319 -8.20 -25.25 14.27
C CYS A 319 -9.14 -26.37 14.73
N VAL A 320 -9.82 -27.01 13.77
CA VAL A 320 -10.71 -28.14 14.01
C VAL A 320 -9.88 -29.36 14.36
N GLN A 321 -10.11 -29.96 15.52
CA GLN A 321 -9.53 -31.27 15.87
C GLN A 321 -9.91 -32.30 14.81
N ARG A 322 -9.00 -32.60 13.89
CA ARG A 322 -9.06 -33.81 13.07
C ARG A 322 -8.32 -34.94 13.80
N ASP A 323 -9.07 -36.01 14.05
CA ASP A 323 -8.53 -37.34 14.28
C ASP A 323 -7.88 -37.66 15.64
N GLY A 324 -8.28 -36.95 16.71
CA GLY A 324 -8.09 -37.44 18.08
C GLY A 324 -6.68 -37.27 18.67
N SER A 325 -5.87 -36.37 18.11
CA SER A 325 -4.56 -35.98 18.66
C SER A 325 -4.53 -34.50 19.05
N SER A 326 -4.31 -34.24 20.35
CA SER A 326 -3.93 -32.96 21.01
C SER A 326 -4.83 -31.72 20.79
N ALA A 327 -4.77 -30.76 21.72
CA ALA A 327 -5.31 -29.41 21.47
C ALA A 327 -4.54 -28.76 20.30
N LEU A 328 -5.23 -27.99 19.46
CA LEU A 328 -4.61 -27.20 18.39
C LEU A 328 -4.73 -25.73 18.81
N PHE A 329 -3.66 -24.96 18.70
CA PHE A 329 -3.69 -23.51 18.85
C PHE A 329 -3.05 -22.85 17.63
N CYS A 330 -3.55 -21.68 17.25
CA CYS A 330 -3.07 -20.92 16.10
C CYS A 330 -1.79 -20.17 16.50
N ALA A 331 -0.73 -20.31 15.71
CA ALA A 331 0.51 -19.56 15.90
C ALA A 331 1.08 -19.11 14.55
N GLU A 332 1.74 -17.97 14.54
CA GLU A 332 2.44 -17.43 13.38
C GLU A 332 3.73 -18.22 13.15
N VAL A 333 3.68 -19.18 12.22
CA VAL A 333 4.83 -20.04 11.87
C VAL A 333 5.65 -19.47 10.71
N SER A 334 5.05 -18.58 9.92
CA SER A 334 5.65 -17.75 8.87
C SER A 334 5.08 -16.34 9.02
N ARG A 335 5.92 -15.30 8.85
CA ARG A 335 5.52 -13.89 9.02
C ARG A 335 4.16 -13.63 8.32
N GLY A 336 3.13 -13.28 9.08
CA GLY A 336 1.79 -13.00 8.55
C GLY A 336 0.91 -14.19 8.13
N GLU A 337 1.33 -15.45 8.34
CA GLU A 337 0.47 -16.63 8.12
C GLU A 337 0.37 -17.47 9.41
N GLY A 338 -0.86 -17.66 9.90
CA GLY A 338 -1.17 -18.56 11.01
C GLY A 338 -1.26 -20.03 10.59
N ASP A 339 -0.65 -20.93 11.37
CA ASP A 339 -0.84 -22.38 11.22
C ASP A 339 -1.32 -23.02 12.53
N CYS A 340 -2.10 -24.09 12.41
CA CYS A 340 -2.63 -24.83 13.55
C CYS A 340 -1.57 -25.78 14.10
N LEU A 341 -0.98 -25.41 15.23
CA LEU A 341 0.02 -26.24 15.90
C LEU A 341 -0.63 -27.24 16.85
N ALA A 342 -0.31 -28.52 16.65
CA ALA A 342 -0.64 -29.57 17.61
C ALA A 342 0.25 -29.47 18.85
N VAL A 343 -0.28 -29.75 20.05
CA VAL A 343 0.53 -29.87 21.29
C VAL A 343 1.71 -30.85 21.11
N ALA A 344 1.56 -31.88 20.27
CA ALA A 344 2.62 -32.83 19.96
C ALA A 344 3.56 -32.44 18.79
N ALA A 345 3.44 -31.21 18.24
CA ALA A 345 4.24 -30.79 17.10
C ALA A 345 5.73 -30.60 17.50
N PRO A 346 6.70 -31.07 16.70
CA PRO A 346 8.14 -30.91 17.01
C PRO A 346 8.60 -29.46 17.19
N ILE A 347 7.84 -28.50 16.67
CA ILE A 347 8.12 -27.06 16.83
C ILE A 347 7.96 -26.60 18.29
N ASN A 348 7.20 -27.33 19.12
CA ASN A 348 7.01 -27.00 20.54
C ASN A 348 8.29 -27.13 21.39
N GLU A 349 9.32 -27.80 20.86
CA GLU A 349 10.65 -27.86 21.47
C GLU A 349 11.51 -26.62 21.14
N GLN A 350 11.04 -25.73 20.27
CA GLN A 350 11.81 -24.62 19.68
C GLN A 350 11.04 -23.28 19.69
N CYS A 351 10.34 -22.94 20.78
CA CYS A 351 9.52 -21.72 20.87
C CYS A 351 10.25 -20.41 20.55
N SER A 352 11.57 -20.36 20.70
CA SER A 352 12.37 -19.20 20.26
C SER A 352 12.32 -18.93 18.76
N LEU A 353 11.89 -19.90 17.95
CA LEU A 353 11.72 -19.77 16.50
C LEU A 353 10.31 -19.30 16.10
N ILE A 354 9.36 -19.30 17.04
CA ILE A 354 7.99 -18.80 16.83
C ILE A 354 7.88 -17.45 17.57
N PRO A 355 7.87 -16.32 16.84
CA PRO A 355 7.81 -14.99 17.46
C PRO A 355 6.63 -14.86 18.44
N GLY A 356 6.86 -14.20 19.58
CA GLY A 356 5.81 -13.93 20.57
C GLY A 356 5.42 -15.10 21.48
N THR A 357 6.02 -16.28 21.30
CA THR A 357 5.70 -17.47 22.12
C THR A 357 6.79 -17.81 23.14
N VAL A 358 6.38 -18.45 24.23
CA VAL A 358 7.23 -19.03 25.26
C VAL A 358 6.83 -20.46 25.53
N ASN A 359 7.79 -21.27 25.96
CA ASN A 359 7.50 -22.61 26.43
C ASN A 359 6.61 -22.52 27.70
N THR A 360 5.48 -23.23 27.64
CA THR A 360 4.43 -23.29 28.65
C THR A 360 3.96 -24.73 28.82
N GLU A 361 3.92 -25.20 30.07
CA GLU A 361 3.51 -26.56 30.41
C GLU A 361 1.97 -26.62 30.56
N LEU A 362 1.28 -27.31 29.66
CA LEU A 362 -0.18 -27.50 29.75
C LEU A 362 -0.52 -28.78 30.50
N GLY A 363 -1.36 -28.65 31.55
CA GLY A 363 -1.88 -29.78 32.32
C GLY A 363 -3.29 -30.17 31.88
N PHE A 364 -3.47 -31.35 31.28
CA PHE A 364 -4.81 -31.86 30.94
C PHE A 364 -5.48 -32.55 32.13
N HIS A 365 -6.57 -31.97 32.65
CA HIS A 365 -7.40 -32.61 33.67
C HIS A 365 -8.50 -33.48 33.00
N GLY A 366 -8.23 -34.77 32.83
CA GLY A 366 -9.29 -35.68 32.35
C GLY A 366 -8.95 -37.17 32.26
N VAL A 367 -7.75 -37.57 31.85
CA VAL A 367 -7.37 -39.00 31.74
C VAL A 367 -5.85 -39.15 31.87
N GLY A 368 -5.33 -39.02 33.10
CA GLY A 368 -3.88 -39.07 33.36
C GLY A 368 -3.19 -37.73 33.09
N VAL A 369 -2.31 -37.33 34.00
CA VAL A 369 -1.52 -36.10 33.86
C VAL A 369 -0.41 -36.39 32.87
N VAL A 370 -0.55 -35.90 31.63
CA VAL A 370 0.56 -35.76 30.69
C VAL A 370 0.82 -34.26 30.64
N ASN A 371 1.96 -33.85 31.16
CA ASN A 371 2.44 -32.49 31.00
C ASN A 371 3.16 -32.44 29.65
N GLU A 372 2.68 -31.61 28.74
CA GLU A 372 3.33 -31.37 27.45
C GLU A 372 3.75 -29.90 27.38
N ASP A 373 5.00 -29.68 26.95
CA ASP A 373 5.56 -28.36 26.72
C ASP A 373 5.01 -27.82 25.39
N VAL A 374 4.47 -26.61 25.42
CA VAL A 374 3.82 -25.98 24.27
C VAL A 374 4.31 -24.55 24.12
N CYS A 375 4.48 -24.09 22.87
CA CYS A 375 4.78 -22.68 22.60
C CYS A 375 3.51 -21.85 22.64
N LEU A 376 3.20 -21.20 23.76
CA LEU A 376 2.04 -20.31 23.88
C LEU A 376 2.48 -18.86 23.94
N PRO A 377 1.62 -17.90 23.54
CA PRO A 377 1.85 -16.50 23.87
C PRO A 377 2.12 -16.34 25.37
N GLU A 378 3.15 -15.57 25.74
CA GLU A 378 3.52 -15.31 27.13
C GLU A 378 2.34 -14.96 28.08
N PRO A 379 1.34 -14.16 27.67
CA PRO A 379 0.16 -13.86 28.50
C PRO A 379 -0.85 -15.01 28.70
N TRP A 380 -0.66 -16.17 28.06
CA TRP A 380 -1.56 -17.34 28.17
C TRP A 380 -1.08 -18.37 29.21
N ARG A 381 -0.02 -18.04 29.98
CA ARG A 381 0.39 -18.75 31.21
C ARG A 381 -0.62 -18.55 32.33
#